data_AF-A0A0Q6XAQ2-F1
#
_entry.id   AF-A0A0Q6XAQ2-F1
#
_cell.length_a   1.000
_cell.length_b   1.000
_cell.length_c   1.000
_cell.angle_alpha   90.00
_cell.angle_beta   90.00
_cell.angle_gamma   90.00
#
_symmetry.space_group_name_H-M   'P 1'
#
loop_
_entity.id
_entity.type
_entity.pdbx_description
1 polymer ?
#
loop_
_entity_poly.entity_id
_entity_poly.type
_entity_poly.pdbx_seq_one_letter_code
_entity_poly.pdbx_strand_id
1 'polypeptide(L)'
;MTRPYDQNHLEALGAQLHLPVTERTCPICGRTTMRVYHHTKYGRSEPSWINYLWCGNCHAYSSSFTGAGRKTVESDPLLEQYGDRIAEVFRDPERLLKILDGYWKAGRLPQKISRRLRGH
;
A
#
# COMPACT_ATOMS: atom_id res chain seq x y z
N MET A 1 -10.46 -15.16 -2.05
CA MET A 1 -9.06 -15.60 -2.18
C MET A 1 -8.23 -14.49 -2.77
N THR A 2 -7.24 -14.03 -2.01
CA THR A 2 -6.19 -13.11 -2.49
C THR A 2 -5.25 -13.83 -3.44
N ARG A 3 -4.72 -13.12 -4.43
CA ARG A 3 -3.69 -13.65 -5.34
C ARG A 3 -2.57 -12.62 -5.55
N PRO A 4 -1.30 -13.01 -5.52
CA PRO A 4 -0.23 -12.10 -5.89
C PRO A 4 -0.29 -11.77 -7.39
N TYR A 5 0.10 -10.57 -7.76
CA TYR A 5 0.40 -10.22 -9.15
C TYR A 5 1.69 -10.94 -9.58
N ASP A 6 1.66 -11.59 -10.74
CA ASP A 6 2.86 -12.08 -11.41
C ASP A 6 3.58 -10.97 -12.21
N GLN A 7 4.68 -11.33 -12.86
CA GLN A 7 5.51 -10.39 -13.62
C GLN A 7 4.75 -9.65 -14.73
N ASN A 8 3.92 -10.35 -15.52
CA ASN A 8 3.15 -9.73 -16.61
C ASN A 8 2.13 -8.72 -16.07
N HIS A 9 1.49 -9.05 -14.95
CA HIS A 9 0.58 -8.13 -14.29
C HIS A 9 1.31 -6.89 -13.74
N LEU A 10 2.52 -7.07 -13.19
CA LEU A 10 3.34 -5.96 -12.70
C LEU A 10 3.80 -5.03 -13.83
N GLU A 11 4.16 -5.58 -15.00
CA GLU A 11 4.51 -4.80 -16.19
C GLU A 11 3.31 -3.98 -16.70
N ALA A 12 2.12 -4.59 -16.77
CA ALA A 12 0.89 -3.89 -17.15
C ALA A 12 0.51 -2.77 -16.16
N LEU A 13 0.76 -2.96 -14.86
CA LEU A 13 0.60 -1.91 -13.86
C LEU A 13 1.70 -0.85 -13.95
N GLY A 14 2.92 -1.24 -14.32
CA GLY A 14 4.07 -0.38 -14.58
C GLY A 14 3.81 0.62 -15.71
N ALA A 15 3.17 0.18 -16.79
CA ALA A 15 2.75 1.05 -17.89
C ALA A 15 1.78 2.17 -17.46
N GLN A 16 1.09 1.99 -16.33
CA GLN A 16 0.09 2.92 -15.79
C GLN A 16 0.65 3.82 -14.67
N LEU A 17 1.96 3.84 -14.41
CA LEU A 17 2.56 4.59 -13.30
C LEU A 17 2.34 6.11 -13.39
N HIS A 18 2.13 6.64 -14.59
CA HIS A 18 1.81 8.03 -14.84
C HIS A 18 0.41 8.43 -14.35
N LEU A 19 -0.48 7.45 -14.12
CA LEU A 19 -1.82 7.68 -13.59
C LEU A 19 -1.84 7.66 -12.05
N PRO A 20 -2.72 8.45 -11.42
CA PRO A 20 -3.10 8.27 -10.03
C PRO A 20 -3.53 6.82 -9.77
N VAL A 21 -3.21 6.27 -8.59
CA VAL A 21 -3.58 4.87 -8.25
C VAL A 21 -5.07 4.60 -8.45
N THR A 22 -5.92 5.58 -8.15
CA THR A 22 -7.38 5.48 -8.28
C THR A 22 -7.88 5.36 -9.71
N GLU A 23 -7.05 5.69 -10.70
CA GLU A 23 -7.37 5.63 -12.13
C GLU A 23 -6.75 4.42 -12.83
N ARG A 24 -5.90 3.66 -12.12
CA ARG A 24 -5.26 2.47 -12.68
C ARG A 24 -6.26 1.32 -12.79
N THR A 25 -6.18 0.62 -13.91
CA THR A 25 -6.97 -0.57 -14.20
C THR A 25 -6.23 -1.82 -13.72
N CYS A 26 -6.93 -2.66 -12.96
CA CYS A 26 -6.41 -3.95 -12.55
C CYS A 26 -6.25 -4.89 -13.76
N PRO A 27 -5.04 -5.42 -14.04
CA PRO A 27 -4.82 -6.34 -15.18
C PRO A 27 -5.49 -7.71 -14.98
N ILE A 28 -5.83 -7.99 -13.72
CA ILE A 28 -6.73 -9.00 -13.16
C ILE A 28 -8.11 -9.12 -13.80
N CYS A 29 -8.88 -8.08 -13.50
CA CYS A 29 -10.34 -8.10 -13.63
C CYS A 29 -10.86 -6.89 -14.41
N GLY A 30 -9.97 -6.07 -14.98
CA GLY A 30 -10.32 -4.92 -15.79
C GLY A 30 -10.99 -3.76 -15.03
N ARG A 31 -11.00 -3.78 -13.69
CA ARG A 31 -11.67 -2.73 -12.89
C ARG A 31 -10.70 -1.67 -12.40
N THR A 32 -11.17 -0.42 -12.42
CA THR A 32 -10.48 0.77 -11.90
C THR A 32 -10.75 0.93 -10.40
N THR A 33 -10.23 -0.01 -9.61
CA THR A 33 -10.40 -0.03 -8.15
C THR A 33 -9.07 -0.29 -7.45
N MET A 34 -7.98 0.17 -8.05
CA MET A 34 -6.64 0.00 -7.50
C MET A 34 -6.45 0.89 -6.27
N ARG A 35 -5.72 0.38 -5.28
CA ARG A 35 -5.54 0.97 -3.95
C ARG A 35 -4.11 0.79 -3.49
N VAL A 36 -3.65 1.66 -2.60
CA VAL A 36 -2.27 1.67 -2.08
C VAL A 36 -2.22 1.94 -0.58
N TYR A 37 -1.25 1.33 0.08
CA TYR A 37 -0.94 1.48 1.51
C TYR A 37 0.58 1.39 1.70
N HIS A 38 1.11 2.19 2.62
CA HIS A 38 2.51 2.28 2.98
C HIS A 38 2.67 2.05 4.48
N HIS A 39 3.39 1.00 4.85
CA HIS A 39 3.79 0.77 6.22
C HIS A 39 5.25 1.17 6.42
N THR A 40 5.50 2.12 7.34
CA THR A 40 6.87 2.57 7.61
C THR A 40 7.57 1.63 8.57
N LYS A 41 8.75 1.13 8.18
CA LYS A 41 9.69 0.43 9.03
C LYS A 41 10.92 1.29 9.30
N TYR A 42 11.27 1.44 10.57
CA TYR A 42 12.47 2.13 11.01
C TYR A 42 13.60 1.10 11.21
N GLY A 43 14.59 1.13 10.30
CA GLY A 43 15.83 0.36 10.40
C GLY A 43 16.97 1.17 11.02
N ARG A 44 18.20 0.63 10.99
CA ARG A 44 19.38 1.26 11.63
C ARG A 44 19.92 2.49 10.90
N SER A 45 19.70 2.63 9.59
CA SER A 45 20.30 3.69 8.76
C SER A 45 19.27 4.68 8.21
N GLU A 46 18.13 4.21 7.70
CA GLU A 46 17.07 5.07 7.18
C GLU A 46 15.67 4.43 7.28
N PRO A 47 14.59 5.25 7.32
CA PRO A 47 13.23 4.72 7.22
C PRO A 47 12.98 4.08 5.85
N SER A 48 12.21 3.02 5.87
CA SER A 48 11.83 2.26 4.68
C SER A 48 10.34 1.99 4.67
N TRP A 49 9.78 1.73 3.50
CA TRP A 49 8.37 1.43 3.32
C TRP A 49 8.19 0.01 2.82
N ILE A 50 7.25 -0.70 3.44
CA ILE A 50 6.55 -1.81 2.81
C ILE A 50 5.35 -1.22 2.10
N ASN A 51 5.32 -1.30 0.78
CA ASN A 51 4.22 -0.82 -0.05
C ASN A 51 3.30 -1.98 -0.37
N TYR A 52 2.00 -1.78 -0.23
CA TYR A 52 0.96 -2.68 -0.70
C TYR A 52 0.20 -1.99 -1.82
N LEU A 53 0.13 -2.64 -2.98
CA LEU A 53 -0.72 -2.23 -4.10
C LEU A 53 -1.72 -3.36 -4.34
N TRP A 54 -3.02 -3.06 -4.35
CA TRP A 54 -4.02 -4.11 -4.55
C TRP A 54 -5.25 -3.61 -5.31
N CYS A 55 -6.01 -4.54 -5.87
CA CYS A 55 -7.32 -4.28 -6.44
C CYS A 55 -8.41 -4.48 -5.39
N GLY A 56 -9.18 -3.43 -5.08
CA GLY A 56 -10.32 -3.49 -4.15
C GLY A 56 -11.52 -4.32 -4.62
N ASN A 57 -11.46 -4.94 -5.81
CA ASN A 57 -12.50 -5.85 -6.32
C ASN A 57 -12.10 -7.32 -6.24
N CYS A 58 -10.96 -7.71 -6.82
CA CYS A 58 -10.53 -9.12 -6.84
C CYS A 58 -9.44 -9.45 -5.82
N HIS A 59 -8.99 -8.47 -5.03
CA HIS A 59 -7.91 -8.59 -4.04
C HIS A 59 -6.64 -9.25 -4.58
N ALA A 60 -6.38 -9.05 -5.88
CA ALA A 60 -5.05 -9.26 -6.43
C ALA A 60 -4.11 -8.18 -5.88
N TYR A 61 -2.89 -8.53 -5.51
CA TYR A 61 -2.00 -7.60 -4.82
C TYR A 61 -0.52 -7.82 -5.12
N SER A 62 0.29 -6.81 -4.83
CA SER A 62 1.75 -6.92 -4.74
C SER A 62 2.22 -6.19 -3.50
N SER A 63 3.30 -6.68 -2.92
CA SER A 63 4.03 -6.01 -1.85
C SER A 63 5.47 -5.78 -2.26
N SER A 64 5.99 -4.58 -2.02
CA SER A 64 7.38 -4.25 -2.32
C SER A 64 8.04 -3.47 -1.17
N PHE A 65 9.36 -3.43 -1.18
CA PHE A 65 10.15 -2.67 -0.23
C PHE A 65 10.88 -1.53 -0.94
N THR A 66 10.78 -0.32 -0.40
CA THR A 66 11.46 0.86 -0.94
C THR A 66 12.03 1.71 0.19
N GLY A 67 13.18 2.36 -0.02
CA GLY A 67 13.63 3.42 0.88
C GLY A 67 12.59 4.55 0.93
N ALA A 68 12.24 5.02 2.13
CA ALA A 68 11.32 6.15 2.27
C ALA A 68 12.01 7.48 1.89
N GLY A 69 13.34 7.52 1.96
CA GLY A 69 14.13 8.72 1.77
C GLY A 69 13.66 9.81 2.72
N ARG A 70 13.17 10.92 2.15
CA ARG A 70 12.62 12.06 2.91
C ARG A 70 11.11 12.05 3.04
N LYS A 71 10.44 11.01 2.55
CA LYS A 71 8.99 10.92 2.61
C LYS A 71 8.56 10.35 3.95
N THR A 72 7.43 10.85 4.46
CA THR A 72 6.80 10.37 5.69
C THR A 72 5.32 10.22 5.47
N VAL A 73 4.76 9.16 6.04
CA VAL A 73 3.33 8.99 6.20
C VAL A 73 2.89 9.86 7.39
N GLU A 74 1.87 10.69 7.21
CA GLU A 74 1.34 11.53 8.30
C GLU A 74 0.56 10.73 9.34
N SER A 75 -0.20 9.73 8.91
CA SER A 75 -1.01 8.83 9.75
C SER A 75 -1.02 7.42 9.16
N ASP A 76 -0.80 6.41 9.99
CA ASP A 76 -0.91 5.00 9.62
C ASP A 76 -2.11 4.38 10.35
N PRO A 77 -3.28 4.24 9.69
CA PRO A 77 -4.50 3.79 10.35
C PRO A 77 -4.41 2.35 10.84
N LEU A 78 -3.50 1.55 10.28
CA LEU A 78 -3.28 0.17 10.72
C LEU A 78 -2.44 0.17 12.01
N LEU A 79 -1.40 1.00 12.07
CA LEU A 79 -0.58 1.13 13.27
C LEU A 79 -1.37 1.76 14.43
N GLU A 80 -2.18 2.79 14.17
CA GLU A 80 -3.05 3.42 15.17
C GLU A 80 -4.03 2.42 15.81
N GLN A 81 -4.59 1.50 15.02
CA GLN A 81 -5.59 0.56 15.52
C GLN A 81 -4.99 -0.69 16.16
N TYR A 82 -3.87 -1.21 15.63
CA TYR A 82 -3.35 -2.51 16.05
C TYR A 82 -2.06 -2.43 16.88
N GLY A 83 -1.34 -1.29 16.87
CA GLY A 83 -0.10 -1.11 17.62
C GLY A 83 0.88 -2.26 17.41
N ASP A 84 1.35 -2.85 18.51
CA ASP A 84 2.31 -3.96 18.51
C ASP A 84 1.76 -5.24 17.88
N ARG A 85 0.44 -5.38 17.78
CA ARG A 85 -0.22 -6.56 17.18
C ARG A 85 -0.30 -6.49 15.66
N ILE A 86 0.19 -5.41 15.05
CA ILE A 86 0.16 -5.22 13.59
C ILE A 86 0.82 -6.38 12.83
N ALA A 87 1.84 -7.01 13.43
CA ALA A 87 2.52 -8.18 12.85
C ALA A 87 1.57 -9.37 12.67
N GLU A 88 0.56 -9.54 13.53
CA GLU A 88 -0.45 -10.59 13.37
C GLU A 88 -1.30 -10.37 12.12
N VAL A 89 -1.62 -9.11 11.82
CA VAL A 89 -2.43 -8.74 10.64
C VAL A 89 -1.64 -8.97 9.36
N PHE A 90 -0.35 -8.64 9.34
CA PHE A 90 0.49 -8.83 8.15
C PHE A 90 0.71 -10.30 7.77
N ARG A 91 0.54 -11.25 8.70
CA ARG A 91 0.67 -12.69 8.42
C ARG A 91 -0.51 -13.28 7.63
N ASP A 92 -1.62 -12.55 7.52
CA ASP A 92 -2.81 -12.95 6.78
C ASP A 92 -3.14 -11.89 5.72
N PRO A 93 -2.65 -12.06 4.47
CA PRO A 93 -2.88 -11.10 3.41
C PRO A 93 -4.37 -10.86 3.11
N GLU A 94 -5.21 -11.89 3.23
CA GLU A 94 -6.65 -11.74 2.99
C GLU A 94 -7.30 -10.85 4.05
N ARG A 95 -7.00 -11.11 5.32
CA ARG A 95 -7.47 -10.26 6.42
C ARG A 95 -6.92 -8.84 6.31
N LEU A 96 -5.63 -8.69 5.99
CA LEU A 96 -5.00 -7.39 5.80
C LEU A 96 -5.73 -6.57 4.72
N LEU A 97 -5.90 -7.10 3.52
CA LEU A 97 -6.53 -6.37 2.42
C LEU A 97 -7.99 -6.01 2.72
N LYS A 98 -8.73 -6.87 3.43
CA LYS A 98 -10.10 -6.56 3.90
C LYS A 98 -10.12 -5.39 4.89
N ILE A 99 -9.17 -5.31 5.83
CA ILE A 99 -9.05 -4.20 6.77
C ILE A 99 -8.71 -2.89 6.01
N LEU A 100 -7.72 -2.95 5.12
CA LEU A 100 -7.32 -1.79 4.31
C LEU A 100 -8.46 -1.30 3.39
N ASP A 101 -9.25 -2.22 2.84
CA ASP A 101 -10.47 -1.88 2.11
C ASP A 101 -11.48 -1.10 2.96
N GLY A 102 -11.63 -1.48 4.23
CA GLY A 102 -12.45 -0.76 5.19
C GLY A 102 -11.95 0.68 5.39
N TYR A 103 -10.64 0.86 5.60
CA TYR A 103 -10.05 2.19 5.75
C TYR A 103 -10.16 3.04 4.48
N TRP A 104 -10.04 2.42 3.30
CA TRP A 104 -10.25 3.11 2.04
C TRP A 104 -11.68 3.64 1.91
N LYS A 105 -12.68 2.79 2.19
CA LYS A 105 -14.09 3.20 2.15
C LYS A 105 -14.41 4.29 3.17
N ALA A 106 -13.74 4.28 4.32
CA ALA A 106 -13.87 5.29 5.36
C ALA A 106 -13.09 6.60 5.07
N GLY A 107 -12.39 6.70 3.93
CA GLY A 107 -11.60 7.88 3.58
C GLY A 107 -10.31 8.06 4.38
N ARG A 108 -9.87 7.03 5.11
CA ARG A 108 -8.57 7.01 5.84
C ARG A 108 -7.40 6.60 4.95
N LEU A 109 -7.67 6.06 3.76
CA LEU A 109 -6.70 5.77 2.71
C LEU A 109 -7.10 6.45 1.38
N PRO A 110 -6.15 6.76 0.47
CA PRO A 110 -4.70 6.56 0.60
C PRO A 110 -4.09 7.48 1.67
N GLN A 111 -2.95 7.08 2.23
CA GLN A 111 -2.27 7.87 3.25
C GLN A 111 -1.75 9.18 2.67
N LYS A 112 -1.81 10.25 3.47
CA LYS A 112 -1.15 11.51 3.16
C LYS A 112 0.36 11.35 3.37
N ILE A 113 1.11 11.72 2.33
CA ILE A 113 2.57 11.65 2.33
C ILE A 113 3.12 13.08 2.34
N SER A 114 3.87 13.41 3.37
CA SER A 114 4.63 14.65 3.47
C SER A 114 6.11 14.42 3.18
N ARG A 115 6.84 15.50 2.92
CA ARG A 115 8.29 15.49 2.72
C ARG A 115 8.95 16.18 3.89
N ARG A 116 9.87 15.50 4.58
CA ARG A 116 10.73 16.13 5.60
C ARG A 116 11.53 17.26 4.98
N LEU A 117 11.45 18.44 5.60
CA LEU A 117 12.26 19.60 5.26
C LEU A 117 13.74 19.29 5.51
N ARG A 118 14.65 19.92 4.75
CA ARG A 118 16.08 19.87 5.08
C ARG A 118 16.24 20.58 6.42
N GLY A 119 16.77 19.90 7.43
CA GLY A 119 17.37 20.59 8.57
C GLY A 119 18.55 21.41 8.05
N HIS A 120 18.62 22.68 8.46
CA HIS A 120 19.83 23.47 8.41
C HIS A 120 20.85 22.92 9.40
#